data_AF-A0A7X6BA69-F1
#
_entry.id   AF-A0A7X6BA69-F1
#
_cell.length_a   1.000
_cell.length_b   1.000
_cell.length_c   1.000
_cell.angle_alpha   90.00
_cell.angle_beta   90.00
_cell.angle_gamma   90.00
#
_symmetry.space_group_name_H-M   'P 1'
#
loop_
_entity.id
_entity.type
_entity.pdbx_description
1 polymer ?
#
loop_
_entity_poly.entity_id
_entity_poly.type
_entity_poly.pdbx_seq_one_letter_code
_entity_poly.pdbx_strand_id
1 'polypeptide(L)' 'MSAPEPAIHVRKDGPIFRVQIIPPEAGPTAVVVPSTFVSHAMAKMSAKVLSDATGFPVTDLAGVGG' A
#
# COMPACT_ATOMS: atom_id res chain seq x y z
N MET A 1 8.51 -17.50 -15.82
CA MET A 1 8.76 -16.36 -14.91
C MET A 1 7.52 -16.26 -14.04
N SER A 2 7.60 -16.59 -12.74
CA SER A 2 6.47 -16.41 -11.84
C SER A 2 6.19 -14.91 -11.71
N ALA A 3 4.92 -14.50 -11.87
CA ALA A 3 4.53 -13.13 -11.58
C ALA A 3 4.86 -12.82 -10.11
N PRO A 4 5.37 -11.62 -9.78
CA PRO A 4 5.59 -11.25 -8.39
C PRO A 4 4.27 -11.35 -7.63
N GLU A 5 4.29 -11.95 -6.44
CA GLU A 5 3.11 -12.05 -5.60
C GLU A 5 2.60 -10.64 -5.24
N PRO A 6 1.29 -10.41 -5.30
CA PRO A 6 0.74 -9.09 -5.07
C PRO A 6 0.90 -8.68 -3.61
N ALA A 7 1.34 -7.44 -3.38
CA ALA A 7 1.56 -6.87 -2.05
C ALA A 7 1.11 -5.42 -1.98
N ILE A 8 0.73 -4.96 -0.79
CA ILE A 8 0.39 -3.56 -0.50
C ILE A 8 1.63 -2.89 0.08
N HIS A 9 2.15 -1.86 -0.57
CA HIS A 9 3.29 -1.09 -0.10
C HIS A 9 2.84 0.21 0.54
N VAL A 10 3.32 0.49 1.76
CA VAL A 10 3.26 1.81 2.39
C VAL A 10 4.63 2.46 2.22
N ARG A 11 4.70 3.57 1.49
CA ARG A 11 5.95 4.28 1.19
C ARG A 11 5.89 5.71 1.69
N LYS A 12 7.01 6.27 2.11
CA LYS A 12 7.15 7.71 2.35
C LYS A 12 7.66 8.37 1.06
N ASP A 13 6.98 9.42 0.62
CA ASP A 13 7.32 10.21 -0.56
C ASP A 13 7.37 11.70 -0.15
N GLY A 14 8.53 12.17 0.31
CA GLY A 14 8.67 13.49 0.92
C GLY A 14 7.83 13.64 2.20
N PRO A 15 6.95 14.66 2.32
CA PRO A 15 6.12 14.89 3.50
C PRO A 15 4.85 14.02 3.55
N ILE A 16 4.58 13.23 2.50
CA ILE A 16 3.38 12.39 2.39
C ILE A 16 3.74 10.91 2.40
N PHE A 17 2.74 10.09 2.65
CA PHE A 17 2.80 8.63 2.63
C PHE A 17 1.89 8.12 1.54
N ARG A 18 2.35 7.15 0.74
CA ARG A 18 1.58 6.51 -0.31
C ARG A 18 1.29 5.06 -0.01
N VAL A 19 0.09 4.61 -0.36
CA VAL A 19 -0.35 3.22 -0.26
C VAL A 19 -0.65 2.73 -1.67
N GLN A 20 0.03 1.66 -2.10
CA GLN A 20 -0.08 1.16 -3.48
C GLN A 20 -0.03 -0.37 -3.49
N ILE A 21 -0.81 -1.01 -4.37
CA ILE A 21 -0.70 -2.45 -4.64
C ILE A 21 0.33 -2.64 -5.75
N ILE A 22 1.23 -3.60 -5.57
CA ILE A 22 2.23 -4.01 -6.55
C ILE A 22 2.05 -5.52 -6.82
N PRO A 23 1.90 -5.95 -8.08
CA PRO A 23 1.80 -5.10 -9.27
C PRO A 23 0.40 -4.43 -9.34
N PRO A 24 0.27 -3.23 -9.95
CA PRO A 24 -0.96 -2.43 -9.89
C PRO A 24 -2.18 -3.13 -10.51
N GLU A 25 -1.97 -4.00 -11.50
CA GLU A 25 -3.01 -4.82 -12.13
C GLU A 25 -3.60 -5.90 -11.22
N ALA A 26 -2.95 -6.21 -10.10
CA ALA A 26 -3.50 -7.12 -9.09
C ALA A 26 -4.53 -6.43 -8.18
N GLY A 27 -4.56 -5.09 -8.18
CA GLY A 27 -5.52 -4.32 -7.42
C GLY A 27 -6.93 -4.41 -7.99
N PRO A 28 -7.98 -4.36 -7.16
CA PRO A 28 -9.35 -4.37 -7.67
C PRO A 28 -9.63 -3.05 -8.41
N THR A 29 -10.14 -3.13 -9.64
CA THR A 29 -10.46 -1.98 -10.49
C THR A 29 -11.45 -0.99 -9.86
N ALA A 30 -12.19 -1.43 -8.83
CA ALA A 30 -13.20 -0.64 -8.13
C ALA A 30 -12.72 0.05 -6.84
N VAL A 31 -11.49 -0.20 -6.37
CA VAL A 31 -11.02 0.38 -5.10
C VAL A 31 -10.40 1.76 -5.33
N VAL A 32 -11.26 2.79 -5.25
CA VAL A 32 -10.85 4.20 -5.17
C VAL A 32 -10.60 4.55 -3.70
N VAL A 33 -9.58 3.97 -3.09
CA VAL A 33 -9.07 4.48 -1.80
C VAL A 33 -8.04 5.58 -2.05
N PRO A 34 -8.00 6.61 -1.17
CA PRO A 34 -6.91 7.58 -1.22
C PRO A 34 -5.58 6.83 -1.17
N SER A 35 -4.76 6.98 -2.19
CA SER A 35 -3.43 6.36 -2.23
C SER A 35 -2.36 7.23 -1.57
N THR A 36 -2.76 8.38 -1.01
CA THR A 36 -1.86 9.42 -0.48
C THR A 36 -2.40 9.97 0.84
N PHE A 37 -1.55 10.04 1.86
CA PHE A 37 -1.86 10.43 3.23
C PHE A 37 -0.80 11.38 3.78
N VAL A 38 -1.20 12.32 4.63
CA VAL A 38 -0.25 13.19 5.37
C VAL A 38 0.27 12.57 6.66
N SER A 39 -0.24 11.39 7.04
CA SER A 39 0.12 10.68 8.26
C SER A 39 0.43 9.21 7.97
N HIS A 40 1.53 8.70 8.55
CA HIS A 40 1.92 7.30 8.44
C HIS A 40 0.86 6.38 9.04
N ALA A 41 0.27 6.75 10.18
CA ALA A 41 -0.76 5.97 10.84
C ALA A 41 -2.00 5.81 9.94
N MET A 42 -2.41 6.88 9.25
CA MET A 42 -3.52 6.83 8.29
C MET A 42 -3.20 5.96 7.08
N ALA A 43 -1.97 6.05 6.55
CA ALA A 43 -1.52 5.18 5.47
C ALA A 43 -1.53 3.69 5.89
N LYS A 44 -1.08 3.36 7.10
CA LYS A 44 -1.09 1.98 7.61
C LYS A 44 -2.52 1.46 7.82
N MET A 45 -3.42 2.28 8.34
CA MET A 45 -4.83 1.90 8.48
C MET A 45 -5.47 1.62 7.12
N SER A 46 -5.24 2.48 6.12
CA SER A 46 -5.72 2.24 4.76
C SER A 46 -5.12 0.97 4.14
N ALA A 47 -3.82 0.73 4.34
CA ALA A 47 -3.17 -0.49 3.89
C ALA A 47 -3.75 -1.74 4.55
N LYS A 48 -4.10 -1.66 5.84
CA LYS A 48 -4.78 -2.77 6.54
C LYS A 48 -6.17 -3.03 5.99
N VAL A 49 -6.95 -2.00 5.72
CA VAL A 49 -8.28 -2.14 5.08
C VAL A 49 -8.15 -2.80 3.70
N LEU A 50 -7.17 -2.39 2.90
CA LEU A 50 -6.87 -3.02 1.62
C LEU A 50 -6.46 -4.48 1.78
N SER A 51 -5.63 -4.79 2.77
CA SER A 51 -5.18 -6.14 3.07
C SER A 51 -6.34 -7.05 3.46
N ASP A 52 -7.25 -6.55 4.30
CA ASP A 52 -8.46 -7.28 4.70
C ASP A 52 -9.42 -7.54 3.53
N ALA A 53 -9.47 -6.62 2.56
CA ALA A 53 -10.31 -6.77 1.38
C ALA A 53 -9.71 -7.68 0.29
N THR A 54 -8.37 -7.74 0.18
CA THR A 54 -7.67 -8.42 -0.93
C THR A 54 -6.93 -9.69 -0.51
N GLY A 55 -6.64 -9.84 0.78
CA GLY A 55 -5.72 -10.86 1.30
C GLY A 55 -4.24 -10.55 1.06
N PHE A 56 -3.89 -9.41 0.46
CA PHE A 56 -2.50 -9.12 0.12
C PHE A 56 -1.69 -8.74 1.37
N PRO A 57 -0.43 -9.20 1.48
CA PRO A 57 0.47 -8.80 2.56
C PRO A 57 0.78 -7.31 2.49
N VAL A 58 0.94 -6.68 3.66
CA VAL A 58 1.35 -5.27 3.79
C VAL A 58 2.85 -5.19 4.06
N THR A 59 3.56 -4.43 3.24
CA THR A 59 4.98 -4.11 3.41
C THR A 59 5.13 -2.62 3.72
N ASP A 60 5.62 -2.30 4.92
CA ASP A 60 5.86 -0.91 5.36
C ASP A 60 7.29 -0.49 5.03
N LEU A 61 7.44 0.17 3.89
CA LEU A 61 8.72 0.67 3.37
C LEU A 61 9.04 2.09 3.87
N ALA A 62 8.09 2.74 4.56
CA ALA A 62 8.27 4.10 5.08
C ALA A 62 9.26 4.17 6.26
N GLY A 63 9.57 3.04 6.91
CA GLY A 63 10.48 2.93 8.06
C GLY A 63 11.94 2.57 7.73
N VAL A 64 12.28 2.31 6.46
CA VAL A 64 13.62 1.81 6.07
C VAL A 64 14.62 2.95 5.77
N GLY A 65 14.30 4.19 6.16
CA GLY A 65 15.18 5.35 6.06
C GLY A 65 15.47 5.92 7.44
N GLY A 66 16.42 5.29 8.14
CA GLY A 66 17.11 5.83 9.31
C GLY A 66 18.59 5.96 8.98
#